data_AF-T0LRM2-F1
#
_entry.id   AF-T0LRM2-F1
#
_cell.length_a   1.000
_cell.length_b   1.000
_cell.length_c   1.000
_cell.angle_alpha   90.00
_cell.angle_beta   90.00
_cell.angle_gamma   90.00
#
_symmetry.space_group_name_H-M   'P 1'
#
loop_
_entity.id
_entity.type
_entity.pdbx_description
1 polymer ?
#
loop_
_entity_poly.entity_id
_entity_poly.type
_entity_poly.pdbx_seq_one_letter_code
_entity_poly.pdbx_strand_id
1 'polypeptide(L)'
;MHRSLSRKNKGSKNREEARIQLAGMDNHISNQRNDFTQKLSNKLIKEYNFIAFEDLNINNMVKNHKLAKSIEDASWGSLIKDIIYKAESAGKSYLKVNPKYTSMKCSKCGNIKNDLTLDDRTYHCDVCGITIDRDLNAAINILNDAIDKIFKMFIIKHKKKSRHGLSPILCP
;
A
#
# COMPACT_ATOMS: atom_id res chain seq x y z
N MET A 1 -10.69 -0.32 -28.34
CA MET A 1 -12.17 -0.25 -28.45
C MET A 1 -12.76 1.13 -28.13
N HIS A 2 -12.33 1.85 -27.09
CA HIS A 2 -12.86 3.21 -26.81
C HIS A 2 -12.84 4.17 -28.01
N ARG A 3 -11.76 4.17 -28.81
CA ARG A 3 -11.66 4.95 -30.07
C ARG A 3 -12.62 4.48 -31.17
N SER A 4 -13.02 3.20 -31.18
CA SER A 4 -14.00 2.69 -32.15
C SER A 4 -15.42 3.07 -31.75
N LEU A 5 -15.73 3.10 -30.46
CA LEU A 5 -17.02 3.53 -29.93
C LEU A 5 -17.22 5.05 -30.09
N SER A 6 -16.16 5.85 -29.90
CA SER A 6 -16.22 7.31 -30.05
C SER A 6 -16.47 7.77 -31.48
N ARG A 7 -16.12 6.94 -32.48
CA ARG A 7 -16.29 7.22 -33.91
C ARG A 7 -17.68 6.83 -34.44
N LYS A 8 -18.52 6.16 -33.65
CA LYS A 8 -19.86 5.70 -34.09
C LYS A 8 -20.92 6.75 -33.79
N ASN A 9 -21.91 6.86 -34.69
CA ASN A 9 -23.02 7.80 -34.56
C ASN A 9 -23.83 7.55 -33.28
N LYS A 10 -24.08 8.63 -32.52
CA LYS A 10 -24.93 8.59 -31.32
C LYS A 10 -26.33 8.08 -31.69
N GLY A 11 -26.88 7.17 -30.87
CA GLY A 11 -28.20 6.56 -31.09
C GLY A 11 -28.26 5.41 -32.11
N SER A 12 -27.18 5.11 -32.84
CA SER A 12 -27.18 3.99 -33.78
C SER A 12 -27.13 2.62 -33.07
N LYS A 13 -27.80 1.60 -33.64
CA LYS A 13 -27.74 0.20 -33.15
C LYS A 13 -26.28 -0.31 -33.05
N ASN A 14 -25.47 0.00 -34.07
CA ASN A 14 -24.05 -0.37 -34.12
C ASN A 14 -23.20 0.25 -32.99
N ARG A 15 -23.61 1.42 -32.46
CA ARG A 15 -22.96 2.04 -31.30
C ARG A 15 -23.37 1.35 -30.00
N GLU A 16 -24.63 0.96 -29.89
CA GLU A 16 -25.15 0.25 -28.73
C GLU A 16 -24.51 -1.13 -28.57
N GLU A 17 -24.39 -1.88 -29.67
CA GLU A 17 -23.66 -3.16 -29.67
C GLU A 17 -22.19 -3.00 -29.24
N ALA A 18 -21.50 -2.00 -29.77
CA ALA A 18 -20.12 -1.70 -29.39
C ALA A 18 -20.01 -1.29 -27.91
N ARG A 19 -21.03 -0.63 -27.35
CA ARG A 19 -21.09 -0.25 -25.93
C ARG A 19 -21.22 -1.47 -25.03
N ILE A 20 -22.09 -2.41 -25.39
CA ILE A 20 -22.29 -3.66 -24.66
C ILE A 20 -21.01 -4.51 -24.69
N GLN A 21 -20.36 -4.63 -25.86
CA GLN A 21 -19.10 -5.36 -25.97
C GLN A 21 -18.00 -4.73 -25.09
N LEU A 22 -17.86 -3.40 -25.13
CA LEU A 22 -16.90 -2.68 -24.28
C LEU A 22 -17.18 -2.92 -22.80
N ALA A 23 -18.44 -2.79 -22.37
CA ALA A 23 -18.85 -3.05 -20.99
C ALA A 23 -18.57 -4.50 -20.57
N GLY A 24 -18.76 -5.47 -21.46
CA GLY A 24 -18.41 -6.87 -21.21
C GLY A 24 -16.91 -7.08 -20.95
N MET A 25 -16.04 -6.42 -21.74
CA MET A 25 -14.59 -6.49 -21.54
C MET A 25 -14.15 -5.78 -20.26
N ASP A 26 -14.70 -4.59 -19.98
CA ASP A 26 -14.39 -3.84 -18.75
C ASP A 26 -14.82 -4.65 -17.51
N ASN A 27 -15.98 -5.31 -17.56
CA ASN A 27 -16.43 -6.23 -16.51
C ASN A 27 -15.49 -7.41 -16.35
N HIS A 28 -15.03 -8.01 -17.45
CA HIS A 28 -14.09 -9.13 -17.39
C HIS A 28 -12.77 -8.73 -16.72
N ILE A 29 -12.21 -7.58 -17.11
CA ILE A 29 -10.98 -7.03 -16.51
C ILE A 29 -11.20 -6.74 -15.02
N SER A 30 -12.33 -6.12 -14.67
CA SER A 30 -12.69 -5.84 -13.26
C SER A 30 -12.78 -7.12 -12.43
N ASN A 31 -13.42 -8.17 -12.97
CA ASN A 31 -13.56 -9.46 -12.31
C ASN A 31 -12.20 -10.16 -12.12
N GLN A 32 -11.31 -10.09 -13.12
CA GLN A 32 -9.95 -10.64 -12.99
C GLN A 32 -9.15 -9.91 -11.90
N ARG A 33 -9.20 -8.57 -11.86
CA ARG A 33 -8.55 -7.77 -10.82
C ARG A 33 -9.09 -8.11 -9.43
N ASN A 34 -10.41 -8.22 -9.29
CA ASN A 34 -11.05 -8.60 -8.03
C ASN A 34 -10.67 -10.02 -7.60
N ASP A 35 -10.72 -11.00 -8.51
CA ASP A 35 -10.30 -12.38 -8.19
C ASP A 35 -8.85 -12.43 -7.69
N PHE A 36 -7.94 -11.69 -8.35
CA PHE A 36 -6.56 -11.56 -7.91
C PHE A 36 -6.43 -10.96 -6.51
N THR A 37 -7.06 -9.81 -6.24
CA THR A 37 -6.94 -9.15 -4.91
C THR A 37 -7.59 -9.99 -3.81
N GLN A 38 -8.71 -10.67 -4.10
CA GLN A 38 -9.37 -11.55 -3.15
C GLN A 38 -8.51 -12.76 -2.79
N LYS A 39 -7.91 -13.43 -3.78
CA LYS A 39 -7.01 -14.56 -3.56
C LYS A 39 -5.76 -14.16 -2.79
N LEU A 40 -5.12 -13.06 -3.20
CA LEU A 40 -3.89 -12.59 -2.56
C LEU A 40 -4.13 -12.15 -1.12
N SER A 41 -5.17 -11.34 -0.87
CA SER A 41 -5.51 -10.90 0.49
C SER A 41 -5.86 -12.09 1.40
N ASN A 42 -6.60 -13.09 0.91
CA ASN A 42 -6.88 -14.31 1.68
C ASN A 42 -5.61 -15.06 2.05
N LYS A 43 -4.67 -15.19 1.10
CA LYS A 43 -3.38 -15.85 1.35
C LYS A 43 -2.59 -15.12 2.43
N LEU A 44 -2.44 -13.80 2.30
CA LEU A 44 -1.70 -12.98 3.26
C LEU A 44 -2.31 -13.03 4.66
N ILE A 45 -3.65 -12.92 4.74
CA ILE A 45 -4.36 -13.01 6.01
C ILE A 45 -4.26 -14.42 6.60
N LYS A 46 -4.16 -15.49 5.82
CA LYS A 46 -3.96 -16.83 6.37
C LYS A 46 -2.56 -17.01 6.96
N GLU A 47 -1.54 -16.53 6.25
CA GLU A 47 -0.13 -16.78 6.55
C GLU A 47 0.45 -15.86 7.63
N TYR A 48 0.04 -14.59 7.66
CA TYR A 48 0.64 -13.57 8.53
C TYR A 48 -0.33 -13.06 9.57
N ASN A 49 0.15 -12.77 10.77
CA ASN A 49 -0.64 -12.20 11.88
C ASN A 49 -0.56 -10.66 11.95
N PHE A 50 0.46 -10.10 11.33
CA PHE A 50 0.71 -8.68 11.25
C PHE A 50 1.13 -8.32 9.82
N ILE A 51 0.52 -7.26 9.26
CA ILE A 51 0.86 -6.78 7.92
C ILE A 51 1.07 -5.27 7.96
N ALA A 52 2.23 -4.81 7.48
CA ALA A 52 2.57 -3.40 7.37
C ALA A 52 2.49 -2.93 5.91
N PHE A 53 1.99 -1.72 5.70
CA PHE A 53 1.89 -1.10 4.38
C PHE A 53 2.41 0.32 4.42
N GLU A 54 2.84 0.82 3.28
CA GLU A 54 2.98 2.26 3.08
C GLU A 54 1.61 2.95 3.03
N ASP A 55 1.52 4.11 3.66
CA ASP A 55 0.38 5.01 3.53
C ASP A 55 0.50 5.84 2.25
N LEU A 56 0.40 5.16 1.10
CA LEU A 56 0.46 5.79 -0.21
C LEU A 56 -0.83 6.57 -0.48
N ASN A 57 -0.69 7.82 -0.92
CA ASN A 57 -1.80 8.57 -1.48
C ASN A 57 -2.02 8.17 -2.94
N ILE A 58 -2.66 7.02 -3.15
CA ILE A 58 -2.90 6.43 -4.47
C ILE A 58 -3.59 7.44 -5.39
N ASN A 59 -4.58 8.18 -4.89
CA ASN A 59 -5.31 9.21 -5.65
C ASN A 59 -4.39 10.30 -6.22
N ASN A 60 -3.32 10.66 -5.51
CA ASN A 60 -2.33 11.59 -6.04
C ASN A 60 -1.38 10.93 -7.04
N MET A 61 -1.10 9.64 -6.90
CA MET A 61 -0.21 8.92 -7.83
C MET A 61 -0.87 8.71 -9.20
N VAL A 62 -2.17 8.41 -9.26
CA VAL A 62 -2.93 8.29 -10.53
C VAL A 62 -3.09 9.63 -11.27
N LYS A 63 -2.83 10.78 -10.63
CA LYS A 63 -2.78 12.06 -11.36
C LYS A 63 -1.61 12.13 -12.34
N ASN A 64 -0.55 11.35 -12.12
CA ASN A 64 0.52 11.22 -13.11
C ASN A 64 0.08 10.27 -14.22
N HIS A 65 -0.39 10.82 -15.34
CA HIS A 65 -0.88 10.05 -16.48
C HIS A 65 0.10 9.01 -17.04
N LYS A 66 1.42 9.18 -16.83
CA LYS A 66 2.42 8.18 -17.24
C LYS A 66 2.36 6.90 -16.40
N LEU A 67 2.02 7.02 -15.13
CA LEU A 67 1.98 5.91 -14.16
C LEU A 67 0.56 5.45 -13.83
N ALA A 68 -0.45 6.28 -14.12
CA ALA A 68 -1.84 6.05 -13.77
C ALA A 68 -2.33 4.66 -14.17
N LYS A 69 -2.10 4.28 -15.44
CA LYS A 69 -2.53 2.99 -15.96
C LYS A 69 -1.88 1.82 -15.23
N SER A 70 -0.57 1.86 -15.01
CA SER A 70 0.16 0.80 -14.30
C SER A 70 -0.29 0.67 -12.84
N ILE A 71 -0.58 1.79 -12.17
CA ILE A 71 -1.07 1.80 -10.78
C ILE A 71 -2.50 1.24 -10.72
N GLU A 72 -3.37 1.62 -11.66
CA GLU A 72 -4.75 1.11 -11.76
C GLU A 72 -4.76 -0.39 -12.08
N ASP A 73 -3.90 -0.84 -13.00
CA ASP A 73 -3.75 -2.26 -13.34
C ASP A 73 -3.29 -3.07 -12.12
N ALA A 74 -2.37 -2.53 -11.32
CA ALA A 74 -1.84 -3.21 -10.13
C ALA A 74 -2.83 -3.28 -8.95
N SER A 75 -3.97 -2.58 -9.02
CA SER A 75 -5.09 -2.69 -8.06
C SER A 75 -4.71 -2.50 -6.58
N TRP A 76 -3.67 -1.69 -6.29
CA TRP A 76 -3.12 -1.52 -4.94
C TRP A 76 -4.14 -1.03 -3.91
N GLY A 77 -5.00 -0.08 -4.30
CA GLY A 77 -6.01 0.48 -3.40
C GLY A 77 -7.03 -0.57 -2.98
N SER A 78 -7.51 -1.37 -3.93
CA SER A 78 -8.44 -2.47 -3.68
C SER A 78 -7.78 -3.56 -2.83
N LEU A 79 -6.53 -3.91 -3.12
CA LEU A 79 -5.80 -4.91 -2.33
C LEU A 79 -5.63 -4.49 -0.86
N ILE A 80 -5.18 -3.24 -0.61
CA ILE A 80 -5.04 -2.73 0.76
C ILE A 80 -6.39 -2.73 1.47
N LYS A 81 -7.46 -2.33 0.79
CA LYS A 81 -8.82 -2.35 1.34
C LYS A 81 -9.27 -3.78 1.71
N ASP A 82 -9.06 -4.73 0.81
CA ASP A 82 -9.41 -6.14 1.05
C ASP A 82 -8.62 -6.72 2.23
N ILE A 83 -7.33 -6.41 2.34
CA ILE A 83 -6.50 -6.89 3.46
C ILE A 83 -6.95 -6.26 4.77
N ILE A 84 -7.24 -4.95 4.82
CA ILE A 84 -7.71 -4.29 6.05
C ILE A 84 -9.00 -4.93 6.55
N TYR A 85 -10.02 -5.01 5.69
CA TYR A 85 -11.31 -5.59 6.06
C TYR A 85 -11.17 -7.05 6.56
N LYS A 86 -10.36 -7.86 5.88
CA LYS A 86 -10.14 -9.26 6.27
C LYS A 86 -9.28 -9.40 7.53
N ALA A 87 -8.30 -8.51 7.73
CA ALA A 87 -7.51 -8.47 8.95
C ALA A 87 -8.41 -8.17 10.15
N GLU A 88 -9.25 -7.15 10.05
CA GLU A 88 -10.24 -6.79 11.07
C GLU A 88 -11.18 -7.97 11.37
N SER A 89 -11.73 -8.60 10.32
CA SER A 89 -12.62 -9.76 10.48
C SER A 89 -11.94 -10.98 11.12
N ALA A 90 -10.63 -11.16 10.91
CA ALA A 90 -9.87 -12.29 11.44
C ALA A 90 -9.16 -11.97 12.77
N GLY A 91 -9.37 -10.78 13.34
CA GLY A 91 -8.68 -10.34 14.57
C GLY A 91 -7.17 -10.14 14.39
N LYS A 92 -6.71 -9.92 13.16
CA LYS A 92 -5.30 -9.71 12.81
C LYS A 92 -4.95 -8.24 12.81
N SER A 93 -3.67 -7.95 13.06
CA SER A 93 -3.18 -6.58 13.16
C SER A 93 -2.62 -6.08 11.83
N TYR A 94 -2.78 -4.80 11.56
CA TYR A 94 -2.15 -4.14 10.43
C TYR A 94 -1.70 -2.73 10.81
N LEU A 95 -0.75 -2.17 10.06
CA LEU A 95 -0.30 -0.80 10.27
C LEU A 95 0.09 -0.12 8.96
N LYS A 96 -0.29 1.14 8.81
CA LYS A 96 0.24 2.01 7.76
C LYS A 96 1.38 2.89 8.28
N VAL A 97 2.47 2.95 7.53
CA VAL A 97 3.66 3.77 7.83
C VAL A 97 3.84 4.86 6.80
N ASN A 98 4.61 5.90 7.16
CA ASN A 98 4.91 6.97 6.23
C ASN A 98 5.80 6.43 5.09
N PRO A 99 5.42 6.57 3.81
CA PRO A 99 6.24 6.10 2.68
C PRO A 99 7.55 6.87 2.50
N LYS A 100 7.77 7.96 3.23
CA LYS A 100 8.94 8.81 3.03
C LYS A 100 10.23 8.04 3.31
N TYR A 101 11.10 7.99 2.30
CA TYR A 101 12.43 7.36 2.32
C TYR A 101 12.48 5.85 2.48
N THR A 102 11.35 5.13 2.50
CA THR A 102 11.31 3.66 2.65
C THR A 102 12.15 2.94 1.58
N SER A 103 12.09 3.42 0.33
CA SER A 103 12.85 2.86 -0.81
C SER A 103 14.25 3.46 -0.99
N MET A 104 14.62 4.47 -0.19
CA MET A 104 15.89 5.19 -0.26
C MET A 104 16.82 4.88 0.92
N LYS A 105 16.24 4.52 2.06
CA LYS A 105 16.93 4.15 3.29
C LYS A 105 17.51 2.74 3.16
N CYS A 106 18.73 2.54 3.62
CA CYS A 106 19.32 1.21 3.73
C CYS A 106 18.70 0.48 4.91
N SER A 107 18.10 -0.69 4.66
CA SER A 107 17.49 -1.52 5.71
C SER A 107 18.49 -2.05 6.75
N LYS A 108 19.78 -2.12 6.40
CA LYS A 108 20.85 -2.61 7.28
C LYS A 108 21.45 -1.51 8.17
N CYS A 109 21.75 -0.34 7.61
CA CYS A 109 22.52 0.70 8.32
C CYS A 109 21.82 2.06 8.41
N GLY A 110 20.63 2.22 7.83
CA GLY A 110 19.84 3.45 7.90
C GLY A 110 20.31 4.60 7.01
N ASN A 111 21.39 4.44 6.23
CA ASN A 111 21.85 5.49 5.32
C ASN A 111 20.78 5.81 4.26
N ILE A 112 20.54 7.09 3.99
CA ILE A 112 19.55 7.52 3.00
C ILE A 112 20.28 7.87 1.71
N LYS A 113 19.86 7.22 0.62
CA LYS A 113 20.37 7.45 -0.74
C LYS A 113 19.40 8.32 -1.53
N ASN A 114 19.84 9.49 -2.00
CA ASN A 114 18.97 10.48 -2.65
C ASN A 114 19.02 10.44 -4.19
N ASP A 115 19.95 9.69 -4.75
CA ASP A 115 20.27 9.59 -6.19
C ASP A 115 19.62 8.37 -6.86
N LEU A 116 18.63 7.74 -6.22
CA LEU A 116 17.88 6.61 -6.80
C LEU A 116 16.80 7.09 -7.78
N THR A 117 16.84 6.54 -8.98
CA THR A 117 15.82 6.68 -10.03
C THR A 117 14.78 5.55 -9.96
N LEU A 118 13.71 5.60 -10.75
CA LEU A 118 12.72 4.51 -10.80
C LEU A 118 13.26 3.23 -11.47
N ASP A 119 14.27 3.36 -12.32
CA ASP A 119 14.85 2.25 -13.07
C ASP A 119 15.85 1.43 -12.23
N ASP A 120 16.28 1.97 -11.08
CA ASP A 120 17.14 1.28 -10.12
C ASP A 120 16.34 0.20 -9.37
N ARG A 121 16.46 -1.05 -9.85
CA ARG A 121 15.83 -2.24 -9.26
C ARG A 121 16.69 -2.91 -8.19
N THR A 122 17.99 -2.71 -8.23
CA THR A 122 18.93 -3.22 -7.22
C THR A 122 19.35 -2.07 -6.32
N TYR A 123 19.25 -2.27 -5.01
CA TYR A 123 19.73 -1.33 -4.01
C TYR A 123 21.16 -1.71 -3.60
N HIS A 124 22.11 -0.80 -3.83
CA HIS A 124 23.48 -0.90 -3.32
C HIS A 124 23.74 0.20 -2.29
N CYS A 125 24.23 -0.18 -1.11
CA CYS A 125 24.58 0.75 -0.06
C CYS A 125 26.08 1.06 -0.04
N ASP A 126 26.43 2.31 -0.30
CA ASP A 126 27.82 2.77 -0.32
C ASP A 126 28.48 2.82 1.07
N VAL A 127 27.71 2.67 2.16
CA VAL A 127 28.19 2.72 3.56
C VAL A 127 28.45 1.33 4.14
N CYS A 128 27.52 0.40 3.96
CA CYS A 128 27.61 -0.94 4.58
C CYS A 128 27.76 -2.09 3.58
N GLY A 129 27.81 -1.78 2.28
CA GLY A 129 28.06 -2.74 1.19
C GLY A 129 26.91 -3.69 0.86
N ILE A 130 25.73 -3.56 1.50
CA ILE A 130 24.60 -4.45 1.18
C ILE A 130 24.15 -4.23 -0.27
N THR A 131 23.90 -5.33 -0.96
CA THR A 131 23.30 -5.35 -2.30
C THR A 131 22.09 -6.27 -2.26
N ILE A 132 20.91 -5.74 -2.56
CA ILE A 132 19.62 -6.45 -2.43
C ILE A 132 18.61 -5.87 -3.42
N ASP A 133 17.55 -6.61 -3.75
CA ASP A 133 16.41 -6.05 -4.47
C ASP A 133 15.84 -4.83 -3.73
N ARG A 134 15.53 -3.76 -4.47
CA ARG A 134 15.10 -2.49 -3.88
C ARG A 134 13.73 -2.60 -3.23
N ASP A 135 12.80 -3.37 -3.81
CA ASP A 135 11.47 -3.55 -3.25
C ASP A 135 11.55 -4.38 -1.96
N LEU A 136 12.45 -5.37 -1.90
CA LEU A 136 12.75 -6.11 -0.67
C LEU A 136 13.37 -5.21 0.41
N ASN A 137 14.33 -4.34 0.05
CA ASN A 137 14.87 -3.35 0.98
C ASN A 137 13.78 -2.42 1.52
N ALA A 138 12.88 -1.95 0.66
CA ALA A 138 11.75 -1.12 1.05
C ALA A 138 10.79 -1.87 1.99
N ALA A 139 10.46 -3.13 1.69
CA ALA A 139 9.61 -3.98 2.54
C ALA A 139 10.17 -4.15 3.96
N ILE A 140 11.48 -4.36 4.09
CA ILE A 140 12.15 -4.44 5.41
C ILE A 140 12.04 -3.10 6.15
N ASN A 141 12.28 -1.98 5.47
CA ASN A 141 12.14 -0.65 6.07
C ASN A 141 10.71 -0.37 6.55
N ILE A 142 9.71 -0.75 5.75
CA ILE A 142 8.28 -0.60 6.09
C ILE A 142 7.96 -1.37 7.38
N LEU A 143 8.44 -2.61 7.49
CA LEU A 143 8.25 -3.42 8.69
C LEU A 143 8.95 -2.80 9.91
N ASN A 144 10.19 -2.37 9.76
CA ASN A 144 10.94 -1.72 10.84
C ASN A 144 10.25 -0.44 11.32
N ASP A 145 9.82 0.43 10.41
CA ASP A 145 9.11 1.66 10.74
C ASP A 145 7.76 1.37 11.42
N ALA A 146 7.13 0.25 11.07
CA ALA A 146 5.88 -0.18 11.69
C ALA A 146 6.10 -0.65 13.13
N ILE A 147 7.12 -1.47 13.36
CA ILE A 147 7.52 -1.94 14.69
C ILE A 147 7.91 -0.75 15.58
N ASP A 148 8.72 0.17 15.06
CA ASP A 148 9.10 1.39 15.77
C ASP A 148 7.90 2.24 16.17
N LYS A 149 6.92 2.37 15.28
CA LYS A 149 5.68 3.09 15.54
C LYS A 149 4.87 2.41 16.65
N ILE A 150 4.78 1.09 16.65
CA ILE A 150 4.13 0.30 17.72
C ILE A 150 4.84 0.54 19.07
N PHE A 151 6.17 0.43 19.11
CA PHE A 151 6.95 0.68 20.33
C PHE A 151 6.75 2.11 20.87
N LYS A 152 6.80 3.12 19.99
CA LYS A 152 6.55 4.52 20.36
C LYS A 152 5.14 4.71 20.93
N MET A 153 4.12 4.08 20.33
CA MET A 153 2.75 4.12 20.84
C MET A 153 2.65 3.51 22.25
N PHE A 154 3.35 2.40 22.51
CA PHE A 154 3.39 1.77 23.82
C PHE A 154 4.03 2.68 24.87
N ILE A 155 5.20 3.25 24.58
CA ILE A 155 5.91 4.17 25.49
C ILE A 155 5.05 5.39 25.83
N ILE A 156 4.38 5.99 24.83
CA ILE A 156 3.50 7.15 25.04
C ILE A 156 2.32 6.79 25.95
N LYS A 157 1.69 5.62 25.76
CA LYS A 157 0.60 5.15 26.64
C LYS A 157 1.08 4.97 28.08
N HIS A 158 2.27 4.41 28.30
CA HIS A 158 2.84 4.26 29.65
C HIS A 158 3.16 5.62 30.29
N LYS A 159 3.74 6.57 29.56
CA LYS A 159 4.01 7.93 30.06
C LYS A 159 2.73 8.74 30.37
N LYS A 160 1.61 8.47 29.70
CA LYS A 160 0.31 9.08 30.02
C LYS A 160 -0.30 8.50 31.29
N LYS A 161 -0.18 7.18 31.50
CA LYS A 161 -0.70 6.50 32.70
C LYS A 161 0.02 6.94 33.98
N SER A 162 1.32 7.27 33.91
CA SER A 162 2.10 7.78 35.05
C SER A 162 1.84 9.26 35.40
N ARG A 163 1.13 10.02 34.55
CA ARG A 163 0.80 11.45 34.82
C ARG A 163 -0.58 11.65 35.45
N HIS A 164 -1.35 10.59 35.70
CA HIS A 164 -2.72 10.66 36.26
C HIS A 164 -2.86 9.88 37.59
N GLY A 165 -1.76 9.65 38.32
CA GLY A 165 -1.79 9.03 39.64
C GLY A 165 -0.95 9.84 40.64
N LEU A 166 -1.59 10.17 41.77
CA LEU A 166 -1.13 10.98 42.92
C LEU A 166 -1.52 12.46 42.87
N SER A 167 -2.82 12.74 43.10
CA SER A 167 -3.18 13.88 43.94
C SER A 167 -2.72 13.58 45.38
N PRO A 168 -1.99 14.47 46.07
CA PRO A 168 -1.73 14.28 47.48
C PRO A 168 -3.07 14.38 48.20
N ILE A 169 -3.52 13.27 48.78
CA ILE A 169 -4.56 13.28 49.80
C ILE A 169 -3.92 14.01 50.99
N LEU A 170 -4.18 15.32 51.11
CA LEU A 170 -4.08 15.97 52.40
C LEU A 170 -5.20 15.37 53.26
N CYS A 171 -4.81 14.48 54.16
CA CYS A 171 -5.64 14.12 55.30
C CYS A 171 -5.54 15.27 56.33
N PRO A 172 -6.66 15.63 57.00
CA PRO A 172 -6.72 16.77 57.92
C PRO A 172 -5.85 16.61 59.16
#